data_AF-A0A0C2W6H9-F1
#
_entry.id   AF-A0A0C2W6H9-F1
#
_cell.length_a   1.000
_cell.length_b   1.000
_cell.length_c   1.000
_cell.angle_alpha   90.00
_cell.angle_beta   90.00
_cell.angle_gamma   90.00
#
_symmetry.space_group_name_H-M   'P 1'
#
loop_
_entity.id
_entity.type
_entity.pdbx_description
1 polymer ?
#
loop_
_entity_poly.entity_id
_entity_poly.type
_entity_poly.pdbx_seq_one_letter_code
_entity_poly.pdbx_strand_id
1 'polypeptide(L)' 'MNFEQYASEHWNKNLYTFIKEALSFYQMKSRIESESVSEDGAHLYLASIAEENMLSRLVGATGAYEDIEAAFDGKVIRDY' A
#
# COMPACT_ATOMS: atom_id res chain seq x y z
N MET A 1 17.53 -7.52 7.83
CA MET A 1 16.73 -6.29 8.05
C MET A 1 15.27 -6.71 8.09
N ASN A 2 14.55 -6.41 9.17
CA ASN A 2 13.10 -6.62 9.19
C ASN A 2 12.40 -5.42 8.51
N PHE A 3 11.12 -5.58 8.14
CA PHE A 3 10.39 -4.53 7.43
C PHE A 3 10.26 -3.25 8.27
N GLU A 4 10.22 -3.36 9.61
CA GLU A 4 10.15 -2.22 10.52
C GLU A 4 11.42 -1.35 10.47
N GLN A 5 12.61 -1.98 10.41
CA GLN A 5 13.88 -1.28 10.20
C GLN A 5 13.96 -0.64 8.82
N TYR A 6 13.49 -1.36 7.80
CA TYR A 6 13.44 -0.83 6.44
C TYR A 6 12.52 0.40 6.34
N ALA A 7 11.32 0.30 6.91
CA ALA A 7 10.35 1.38 6.95
C ALA A 7 10.85 2.60 7.73
N SER A 8 11.51 2.40 8.86
CA SER A 8 12.03 3.52 9.65
C SER A 8 13.13 4.30 8.93
N GLU A 9 13.92 3.62 8.09
CA GLU A 9 15.01 4.20 7.30
C GLU A 9 14.52 4.85 5.99
N HIS A 10 13.47 4.32 5.38
CA HIS A 10 13.02 4.71 4.03
C HIS A 10 11.69 5.48 3.99
N TRP A 11 10.94 5.58 5.09
CA TRP A 11 9.64 6.24 5.10
C TRP A 11 9.75 7.75 4.79
N ASN A 12 9.46 8.09 3.54
CA ASN A 12 9.47 9.46 3.04
C ASN A 12 8.15 10.21 3.30
N LYS A 13 7.48 9.91 4.42
CA LYS A 13 6.20 10.53 4.86
C LYS A 13 5.02 10.42 3.89
N ASN A 14 5.08 9.57 2.87
CA ASN A 14 3.96 9.28 1.98
C ASN A 14 3.63 7.78 2.02
N LEU A 15 2.36 7.47 2.29
CA LEU A 15 1.83 6.11 2.39
C LEU A 15 2.04 5.30 1.10
N TYR A 16 1.88 5.92 -0.07
CA TYR A 16 2.08 5.25 -1.36
C TYR A 16 3.50 4.70 -1.51
N THR A 17 4.51 5.48 -1.11
CA THR A 17 5.92 5.05 -1.17
C THR A 17 6.15 3.88 -0.22
N PHE A 18 5.65 3.98 1.01
CA PHE A 18 5.77 2.92 2.01
C PHE A 18 5.12 1.61 1.55
N ILE A 19 3.94 1.67 0.93
CA ILE A 19 3.29 0.47 0.39
C ILE A 19 4.06 -0.08 -0.81
N LYS A 20 4.56 0.75 -1.74
CA LYS A 20 5.42 0.28 -2.85
C LYS A 20 6.66 -0.45 -2.34
N GLU A 21 7.28 0.08 -1.30
CA GLU A 21 8.43 -0.51 -0.61
C GLU A 21 8.08 -1.85 0.05
N ALA A 22 6.94 -1.94 0.72
CA ALA A 22 6.43 -3.21 1.27
C ALA A 22 6.21 -4.26 0.17
N LEU A 23 5.52 -3.89 -0.91
CA LEU A 23 5.27 -4.78 -2.05
C LEU A 23 6.57 -5.30 -2.65
N SER A 24 7.57 -4.41 -2.82
CA SER A 24 8.88 -4.78 -3.30
C SER A 24 9.63 -5.70 -2.33
N PHE A 25 9.60 -5.41 -1.03
CA PHE A 25 10.27 -6.20 0.00
C PHE A 25 9.71 -7.62 0.08
N TYR A 26 8.38 -7.75 0.03
CA TYR A 26 7.69 -9.04 0.13
C TYR A 26 7.45 -9.71 -1.23
N GLN A 27 7.92 -9.13 -2.33
CA GLN A 27 7.75 -9.64 -3.71
C GLN A 27 6.29 -10.00 -4.03
N MET A 28 5.36 -9.13 -3.63
CA MET A 28 3.92 -9.33 -3.81
C MET A 28 3.48 -9.07 -5.25
N LYS A 29 2.33 -9.64 -5.65
CA LYS A 29 1.75 -9.40 -6.98
C LYS A 29 0.91 -8.12 -7.03
N SER A 30 0.61 -7.51 -5.88
CA SER A 30 -0.09 -6.24 -5.82
C SER A 30 0.73 -5.12 -6.47
N ARG A 31 0.05 -4.10 -7.01
CA ARG A 31 0.70 -2.97 -7.70
C ARG A 31 -0.11 -1.68 -7.58
N ILE A 32 0.57 -0.55 -7.78
CA ILE A 32 -0.03 0.79 -7.75
C ILE A 32 0.06 1.39 -9.15
N GLU A 33 -1.09 1.71 -9.75
CA GLU A 33 -1.16 2.37 -11.06
C GLU A 33 -1.75 3.78 -10.91
N SER A 34 -1.17 4.73 -11.64
CA SER A 34 -1.64 6.11 -11.73
C SER A 34 -2.25 6.27 -13.12
N GLU A 35 -3.57 6.41 -13.23
CA GLU A 35 -4.14 6.70 -14.55
C GLU A 35 -3.58 8.02 -15.04
N SER A 36 -3.04 8.02 -16.26
CA SER A 36 -2.30 9.14 -16.84
C SER A 36 -3.20 10.30 -17.29
N VAL A 37 -4.49 10.29 -16.95
CA VAL A 37 -5.53 11.00 -17.71
C VAL A 37 -6.33 12.03 -16.90
N SER A 38 -6.28 12.02 -15.56
CA SER A 38 -6.94 13.06 -14.77
C SER A 38 -6.40 13.09 -13.35
N GLU A 39 -6.64 14.17 -12.63
CA GLU A 39 -6.22 14.48 -11.25
C GLU A 39 -6.67 13.45 -10.18
N ASP A 40 -7.21 12.30 -10.59
CA ASP A 40 -7.59 11.20 -9.72
C ASP A 40 -6.36 10.37 -9.36
N GLY A 41 -5.88 10.55 -8.12
CA GLY A 41 -4.74 9.85 -7.52
C GLY A 41 -4.72 8.31 -7.69
N ALA A 42 -3.58 7.71 -7.34
CA ALA A 42 -3.25 6.33 -7.71
C ALA A 42 -4.16 5.25 -7.09
N HIS A 43 -4.39 4.16 -7.84
CA HIS A 43 -5.17 3.00 -7.42
C HIS A 43 -4.27 1.85 -6.97
N LEU A 44 -4.66 1.15 -5.92
CA LEU A 44 -4.01 -0.06 -5.41
C LEU A 44 -4.72 -1.31 -5.91
N TYR A 45 -4.02 -2.18 -6.64
CA TYR A 45 -4.55 -3.44 -7.16
C TYR A 45 -4.03 -4.60 -6.32
N LEU A 46 -4.94 -5.39 -5.74
CA LEU A 46 -4.65 -6.53 -4.87
C LEU A 46 -4.97 -7.84 -5.59
N ALA A 47 -4.03 -8.79 -5.59
CA ALA A 47 -4.17 -10.07 -6.29
C ALA A 47 -4.54 -11.24 -5.36
N SER A 48 -4.64 -11.00 -4.04
CA SER A 48 -5.14 -12.00 -3.09
C SER A 48 -5.59 -11.39 -1.76
N ILE A 49 -6.45 -12.11 -1.05
CA ILE A 49 -6.85 -11.79 0.34
C ILE A 49 -5.63 -11.76 1.28
N ALA A 50 -4.60 -12.57 1.02
CA ALA A 50 -3.39 -12.57 1.84
C ALA A 50 -2.60 -11.27 1.73
N GLU A 51 -2.49 -10.71 0.52
CA GLU A 51 -1.89 -9.40 0.27
C GLU A 51 -2.70 -8.30 0.97
N GLU A 52 -4.03 -8.32 0.81
CA GLU A 52 -4.92 -7.36 1.47
C GLU A 52 -4.74 -7.36 3.00
N ASN A 53 -4.77 -8.53 3.62
CA ASN A 53 -4.63 -8.65 5.08
C ASN A 53 -3.28 -8.14 5.58
N MET A 54 -2.21 -8.40 4.83
CA MET A 54 -0.88 -7.93 5.18
C MET A 54 -0.80 -6.41 5.05
N LEU A 55 -1.26 -5.84 3.92
CA LEU A 55 -1.21 -4.40 3.68
C LEU A 55 -2.10 -3.63 4.65
N SER A 56 -3.29 -4.14 4.98
CA SER A 56 -4.17 -3.54 5.99
C SER A 56 -3.50 -3.46 7.37
N ARG A 57 -2.70 -4.47 7.75
CA ARG A 57 -1.91 -4.42 9.00
C ARG A 57 -0.80 -3.38 8.93
N LEU A 58 -0.13 -3.26 7.79
CA LEU A 58 0.91 -2.25 7.59
C LEU A 58 0.34 -0.83 7.62
N VAL A 59 -0.82 -0.61 6.98
CA VAL A 59 -1.56 0.65 7.03
C VAL A 59 -1.96 0.96 8.47
N GLY A 60 -2.55 0.00 9.20
CA GLY A 60 -2.93 0.17 10.60
C GLY A 60 -1.75 0.51 11.51
N ALA A 61 -0.56 -0.03 11.23
CA ALA A 61 0.65 0.30 11.98
C ALA A 61 1.11 1.76 11.82
N THR A 62 0.67 2.47 10.76
CA THR A 62 0.94 3.90 10.61
C THR A 62 0.15 4.76 11.59
N GLY A 63 -0.98 4.26 12.11
CA GLY A 63 -1.90 4.98 13.00
C GLY A 63 -2.61 6.18 12.35
N ALA A 64 -2.43 6.40 11.05
CA ALA A 64 -2.97 7.56 10.33
C ALA A 64 -4.32 7.27 9.65
N TYR A 65 -4.65 6.00 9.44
CA TYR A 65 -5.84 5.57 8.69
C TYR A 65 -6.50 4.40 9.42
N GLU A 66 -7.83 4.32 9.30
CA GLU A 66 -8.64 3.24 9.88
C GLU A 66 -8.36 1.90 9.19
N ASP A 67 -8.31 1.91 7.87
CA ASP A 67 -8.05 0.74 7.03
C ASP A 67 -7.39 1.14 5.69
N ILE A 68 -7.17 0.13 4.84
CA ILE A 68 -6.56 0.30 3.52
C ILE A 68 -7.44 1.12 2.56
N GLU A 69 -8.77 1.10 2.72
CA GLU A 69 -9.67 1.89 1.89
C GLU A 69 -9.55 3.37 2.22
N ALA A 70 -9.60 3.73 3.50
CA ALA A 70 -9.40 5.10 3.98
C ALA A 70 -8.01 5.64 3.59
N ALA A 71 -7.00 4.78 3.64
CA ALA A 71 -5.63 5.08 3.21
C ALA A 71 -5.49 5.45 1.73
N PHE A 72 -6.37 4.92 0.88
CA PHE A 72 -6.33 5.09 -0.58
C PHE A 72 -7.56 5.84 -1.10
N ASP A 73 -8.32 6.55 -0.25
CA ASP A 73 -9.56 7.26 -0.63
C ASP A 73 -10.57 6.36 -1.40
N GLY A 74 -10.67 5.09 -1.01
CA GLY A 74 -11.52 4.08 -1.66
C GLY A 74 -10.97 3.52 -2.98
N LYS A 75 -9.72 3.86 -3.35
CA LYS A 75 -9.10 3.46 -4.62
C LYS A 75 -8.38 2.11 -4.52
N VAL A 76 -9.05 1.12 -3.94
CA VAL A 76 -8.55 -0.24 -3.80
C VAL A 76 -9.34 -1.18 -4.73
N ILE A 77 -8.63 -1.80 -5.67
CA ILE A 77 -9.17 -2.75 -6.63
C ILE A 77 -8.75 -4.16 -6.22
N ARG A 78 -9.73 -5.05 -6.04
CA ARG A 78 -9.54 -6.45 -5.67
C ARG A 78 -9.73 -7.31 -6.91
N ASP A 79 -8.68 -7.99 -7.34
CA ASP A 79 -8.63 -8.84 -8.53
C ASP A 79 -8.09 -10.22 -8.15
N TYR A 80 -8.84 -10.91 -7.28
CA TYR A 80 -8.54 -12.26 -6.80
C TYR A 80 -9.67 -13.25 -7.13
#